data_AF-A0A923XFV4-F1
#
_entry.id   AF-A0A923XFV4-F1
#
_cell.length_a   1.000
_cell.length_b   1.000
_cell.length_c   1.000
_cell.angle_alpha   90.00
_cell.angle_beta   90.00
_cell.angle_gamma   90.00
#
_symmetry.space_group_name_H-M   'P 1'
#
loop_
_entity.id
_entity.type
_entity.pdbx_description
1 polymer ?
#
loop_
_entity_poly.entity_id
_entity_poly.type
_entity_poly.pdbx_seq_one_letter_code
_entity_poly.pdbx_strand_id
1 'polypeptide(L)'
;SSPQAPLMPQRVEQLTWLGLPPGTVAALRPYVTVLQSATATPVNMNTAKAEVIYASIDGISMADAQRIVTERDRAPLPTRSAAAKLLGREESALDTNKVGVSSSFFESRGRLRLGQIVVEERSVLQRAGLKVTALQRERGVIEAPLPGSTLPAR
;
A
#
# COMPACT_ATOMS: atom_id res chain seq x y z
N SER A 1 -14.99 -13.77 30.39
CA SER A 1 -14.58 -12.55 29.69
C SER A 1 -13.08 -12.54 29.59
N SER A 2 -12.50 -12.95 28.46
CA SER A 2 -11.05 -13.04 28.29
C SER A 2 -10.48 -11.62 28.11
N PRO A 3 -9.60 -11.13 29.00
CA PRO A 3 -8.94 -9.87 28.79
C PRO A 3 -7.85 -10.04 27.72
N GLN A 4 -7.76 -9.04 26.82
CA GLN A 4 -6.58 -8.80 25.97
C GLN A 4 -6.42 -9.72 24.74
N ALA A 5 -7.40 -9.68 23.83
CA ALA A 5 -7.08 -9.95 22.42
C ALA A 5 -6.01 -8.92 21.97
N PRO A 6 -4.91 -9.34 21.32
CA PRO A 6 -3.90 -8.42 20.81
C PRO A 6 -4.56 -7.37 19.92
N LEU A 7 -4.26 -6.09 20.15
CA LEU A 7 -4.67 -5.02 19.25
C LEU A 7 -4.10 -5.34 17.86
N MET A 8 -4.98 -5.51 16.88
CA MET A 8 -4.55 -5.71 15.50
C MET A 8 -3.73 -4.49 15.04
N PRO A 9 -2.56 -4.70 14.42
CA PRO A 9 -1.79 -3.61 13.85
C PRO A 9 -2.66 -2.78 12.90
N GLN A 10 -2.56 -1.47 13.04
CA GLN A 10 -3.17 -0.47 12.15
C GLN A 10 -2.12 0.22 11.28
N ARG A 11 -0.85 0.12 11.67
CA ARG A 11 0.31 0.67 10.94
C ARG A 11 1.41 -0.36 10.80
N VAL A 12 2.29 -0.14 9.82
CA VAL A 12 3.43 -1.03 9.54
C VAL A 12 4.38 -1.12 10.74
N GLU A 13 4.59 -0.03 11.48
CA GLU A 13 5.48 -0.01 12.66
C GLU A 13 4.98 -0.94 13.78
N GLN A 14 3.68 -1.21 13.81
CA GLN A 14 3.02 -2.07 14.80
C GLN A 14 3.15 -3.57 14.45
N LEU A 15 3.72 -3.93 13.30
CA LEU A 15 4.05 -5.33 13.01
C LEU A 15 5.07 -5.90 14.01
N THR A 16 5.80 -5.05 14.72
CA THR A 16 6.64 -5.45 15.86
C THR A 16 5.85 -6.12 16.98
N TRP A 17 4.56 -5.79 17.14
CA TRP A 17 3.66 -6.45 18.11
C TRP A 17 3.41 -7.91 17.75
N LEU A 18 3.59 -8.27 16.48
CA LEU A 18 3.47 -9.64 15.97
C LEU A 18 4.83 -10.38 15.96
N GLY A 19 5.86 -9.79 16.57
CA GLY A 19 7.19 -10.41 16.69
C GLY A 19 8.16 -10.11 15.54
N LEU A 20 7.81 -9.20 14.61
CA LEU A 20 8.76 -8.81 13.56
C LEU A 20 9.87 -7.92 14.15
N PRO A 21 11.16 -8.19 13.86
CA PRO A 21 12.25 -7.31 14.27
C PRO A 21 12.11 -5.90 13.67
N PRO A 22 12.46 -4.83 14.40
CA PRO A 22 12.37 -3.45 13.88
C PRO A 22 13.13 -3.24 12.56
N GLY A 23 14.29 -3.87 12.40
CA GLY A 23 15.07 -3.81 11.15
C GLY A 23 14.32 -4.43 9.97
N THR A 24 13.63 -5.55 10.19
CA THR A 24 12.78 -6.19 9.17
C THR A 24 11.59 -5.31 8.81
N VAL A 25 10.92 -4.72 9.81
CA VAL A 25 9.81 -3.79 9.58
C VAL A 25 10.26 -2.58 8.76
N ALA A 26 11.44 -2.02 9.07
CA ALA A 26 12.02 -0.92 8.31
C ALA A 26 12.30 -1.31 6.84
N ALA A 27 12.82 -2.52 6.60
CA ALA A 27 13.08 -3.04 5.26
C ALA A 27 11.80 -3.33 4.46
N LEU A 28 10.71 -3.75 5.12
CA LEU A 28 9.42 -4.02 4.48
C LEU A 28 8.61 -2.75 4.22
N ARG A 29 8.84 -1.67 4.96
CA ARG A 29 8.09 -0.40 4.90
C ARG A 29 7.80 0.11 3.47
N PRO A 30 8.72 0.07 2.48
CA PRO A 30 8.43 0.54 1.13
C PRO A 30 7.60 -0.42 0.26
N TYR A 31 7.22 -1.60 0.77
CA TYR A 31 6.55 -2.67 0.03
C TYR A 31 5.23 -3.13 0.66
N VAL A 32 5.01 -2.86 1.96
CA VAL A 32 3.84 -3.35 2.70
C VAL A 32 2.95 -2.21 3.17
N THR A 33 1.65 -2.50 3.27
CA THR A 33 0.66 -1.64 3.91
C THR A 33 -0.24 -2.50 4.81
N VAL A 34 -0.78 -1.90 5.86
CA VAL A 34 -1.70 -2.58 6.79
C VAL A 34 -3.10 -2.04 6.54
N LEU A 35 -4.01 -2.92 6.13
CA LEU A 35 -5.41 -2.59 5.84
C LEU A 35 -6.32 -3.28 6.84
N GLN A 36 -7.29 -2.55 7.39
CA GLN A 36 -8.32 -3.10 8.25
C GLN A 36 -9.43 -3.70 7.38
N SER A 37 -9.25 -4.97 7.03
CA SER A 37 -10.23 -5.75 6.29
C SER A 37 -10.40 -7.12 6.92
N ALA A 38 -11.65 -7.59 7.03
CA ALA A 38 -11.95 -8.96 7.46
C ALA A 38 -11.71 -9.99 6.33
N THR A 39 -11.56 -9.52 5.10
CA THR A 39 -11.34 -10.35 3.91
C THR A 39 -9.99 -10.05 3.27
N ALA A 40 -9.46 -11.05 2.55
CA ALA A 40 -8.25 -10.90 1.76
C ALA A 40 -8.37 -9.71 0.79
N THR A 41 -7.33 -8.87 0.77
CA THR A 41 -7.25 -7.72 -0.14
C THR A 41 -6.19 -8.02 -1.20
N PRO A 42 -6.58 -8.31 -2.44
CA PRO A 42 -5.62 -8.64 -3.49
C PRO A 42 -4.73 -7.44 -3.82
N VAL A 43 -3.46 -7.71 -4.09
CA VAL A 43 -2.49 -6.72 -4.56
C VAL A 43 -2.90 -6.23 -5.94
N ASN A 44 -3.03 -4.92 -6.08
CA ASN A 44 -3.30 -4.30 -7.38
C ASN A 44 -2.03 -4.26 -8.24
N MET A 45 -1.96 -5.14 -9.24
CA MET A 45 -0.85 -5.24 -10.18
C MET A 45 -0.65 -3.98 -11.02
N ASN A 46 -1.62 -3.06 -11.11
CA ASN A 46 -1.44 -1.78 -11.79
C ASN A 46 -0.66 -0.74 -10.97
N THR A 47 -0.52 -0.95 -9.65
CA THR A 47 0.15 0.01 -8.75
C THR A 47 1.28 -0.59 -7.91
N ALA A 48 1.33 -1.91 -7.76
CA ALA A 48 2.32 -2.60 -6.93
C ALA A 48 3.74 -2.54 -7.51
N LYS A 49 4.79 -2.55 -6.70
CA LYS A 49 6.17 -2.68 -7.22
C LYS A 49 6.44 -4.09 -7.75
N ALA A 50 7.46 -4.26 -8.58
CA ALA A 50 7.82 -5.56 -9.15
C ALA A 50 8.08 -6.60 -8.05
N GLU A 51 8.76 -6.22 -6.96
CA GLU A 51 9.06 -7.10 -5.83
C GLU A 51 7.78 -7.59 -5.13
N VAL A 52 6.76 -6.73 -5.06
CA VAL A 52 5.46 -7.10 -4.47
C VAL A 52 4.71 -8.05 -5.40
N ILE A 53 4.76 -7.82 -6.71
CA ILE A 53 4.15 -8.72 -7.71
C ILE A 53 4.83 -10.09 -7.67
N TYR A 54 6.16 -10.12 -7.66
CA TYR A 54 6.97 -11.33 -7.52
C TYR A 54 6.63 -12.12 -6.26
N ALA A 55 6.50 -11.44 -5.11
CA ALA A 55 6.13 -12.08 -3.85
C ALA A 55 4.66 -12.56 -3.80
N SER A 56 3.79 -12.02 -4.66
CA SER A 56 2.34 -12.28 -4.62
C SER A 56 1.88 -13.35 -5.62
N ILE A 57 2.69 -13.70 -6.61
CA ILE A 57 2.36 -14.69 -7.65
C ILE A 57 3.32 -15.86 -7.54
N ASP A 58 2.78 -17.04 -7.28
CA ASP A 58 3.60 -18.23 -7.07
C ASP A 58 4.29 -18.68 -8.39
N GLY A 59 5.58 -18.98 -8.28
CA GLY A 59 6.35 -19.59 -9.36
C GLY A 59 6.74 -18.68 -10.52
N ILE A 60 6.53 -17.36 -10.46
CA ILE A 60 7.08 -16.43 -11.47
C ILE A 60 8.52 -16.02 -11.12
N SER A 61 9.26 -15.57 -12.11
CA SER A 61 10.58 -14.95 -11.91
C SER A 61 10.46 -13.45 -11.60
N MET A 62 11.54 -12.84 -11.10
CA MET A 62 11.59 -11.38 -10.97
C MET A 62 11.53 -10.67 -12.34
N ALA A 63 12.05 -11.30 -13.40
CA ALA A 63 11.95 -10.78 -14.76
C ALA A 63 10.51 -10.73 -15.26
N ASP A 64 9.70 -11.73 -14.91
CA ASP A 64 8.27 -11.77 -15.20
C ASP A 64 7.51 -10.63 -14.50
N ALA A 65 7.80 -10.39 -13.23
CA ALA A 65 7.22 -9.27 -12.49
C ALA A 65 7.63 -7.92 -13.10
N GLN A 66 8.89 -7.76 -13.51
CA GLN A 66 9.35 -6.56 -14.19
C GLN A 66 8.69 -6.39 -15.57
N ARG A 67 8.40 -7.48 -16.28
CA ARG A 67 7.65 -7.45 -17.53
C ARG A 67 6.25 -6.89 -17.31
N ILE A 68 5.54 -7.33 -16.26
CA ILE A 68 4.24 -6.77 -15.89
C ILE A 68 4.33 -5.26 -15.65
N VAL A 69 5.32 -4.80 -14.89
CA VAL A 69 5.53 -3.37 -14.62
C VAL A 69 5.80 -2.60 -15.93
N THR A 70 6.67 -3.14 -16.79
CA THR A 70 7.02 -2.51 -18.06
C THR A 70 5.81 -2.37 -18.99
N GLU A 71 4.95 -3.39 -19.05
CA GLU A 71 3.75 -3.33 -19.90
C GLU A 71 2.67 -2.42 -19.34
N ARG A 72 2.43 -2.42 -18.02
CA ARG A 72 1.42 -1.53 -17.43
C ARG A 72 1.79 -0.04 -17.54
N ASP A 73 3.09 0.28 -17.56
CA ASP A 73 3.59 1.65 -17.70
C ASP A 73 3.24 2.22 -19.08
N ARG A 74 3.03 1.35 -20.09
CA ARG A 74 2.49 1.74 -21.40
C ARG A 74 0.97 1.84 -21.37
N ALA A 75 0.30 0.83 -20.82
CA ALA A 75 -1.16 0.80 -20.69
C ALA A 75 -1.59 -0.05 -19.50
N PRO A 76 -2.46 0.43 -18.60
CA PRO A 76 -2.92 -0.34 -17.45
C PRO A 76 -3.52 -1.68 -17.86
N LEU A 77 -3.25 -2.72 -17.07
CA LEU A 77 -3.81 -4.05 -17.26
C LEU A 77 -5.34 -4.01 -17.04
N PRO A 78 -6.15 -4.36 -18.04
CA PRO A 78 -7.60 -4.29 -17.91
C PRO A 78 -8.16 -5.45 -17.09
N THR A 79 -7.50 -6.61 -17.10
CA THR A 79 -7.95 -7.85 -16.46
C THR A 79 -6.76 -8.68 -15.96
N ARG A 80 -7.02 -9.61 -15.05
CA ARG A 80 -6.01 -10.60 -14.65
C ARG A 80 -5.65 -11.54 -15.78
N SER A 81 -6.60 -11.88 -16.65
CA SER A 81 -6.33 -12.65 -17.88
C SER A 81 -5.26 -11.97 -18.75
N ALA A 82 -5.30 -10.64 -18.88
CA ALA A 82 -4.26 -9.91 -19.62
C ALA A 82 -2.87 -10.06 -18.97
N ALA A 83 -2.80 -10.00 -17.63
CA ALA A 83 -1.55 -10.25 -16.90
C ALA A 83 -1.07 -11.70 -17.08
N ALA A 84 -1.97 -12.69 -16.98
CA ALA A 84 -1.64 -14.10 -17.17
C ALA A 84 -1.08 -14.39 -18.57
N LYS A 85 -1.65 -13.75 -19.61
CA LYS A 85 -1.13 -13.84 -20.99
C LYS A 85 0.30 -13.31 -21.13
N LEU A 86 0.64 -12.21 -20.44
CA LEU A 86 2.02 -11.69 -20.44
C LEU A 86 3.02 -12.68 -19.82
N LEU A 87 2.54 -13.49 -18.88
CA LEU A 87 3.31 -14.52 -18.19
C LEU A 87 3.33 -15.87 -18.92
N GLY A 88 2.58 -16.01 -20.02
CA GLY A 88 2.38 -17.30 -20.69
C GLY A 88 1.65 -18.32 -19.81
N ARG A 89 0.70 -17.86 -19.00
CA ARG A 89 -0.06 -18.69 -18.03
C ARG A 89 -1.56 -18.57 -18.25
N GLU A 90 -2.27 -19.57 -17.72
CA GLU A 90 -3.71 -19.50 -17.53
C GLU A 90 -4.07 -18.52 -16.41
N GLU A 91 -5.25 -17.88 -16.51
CA GLU A 91 -5.72 -16.95 -15.45
C GLU A 91 -5.86 -17.66 -14.10
N SER A 92 -6.21 -18.95 -14.09
CA SER A 92 -6.35 -19.75 -12.87
C SER A 92 -5.07 -19.87 -12.05
N ALA A 93 -3.90 -19.63 -12.66
CA ALA A 93 -2.62 -19.58 -11.95
C ALA A 93 -2.46 -18.30 -11.10
N LEU A 94 -3.30 -17.28 -11.31
CA LEU A 94 -3.31 -16.04 -10.53
C LEU A 94 -4.42 -16.11 -9.48
N ASP A 95 -4.04 -16.37 -8.23
CA ASP A 95 -4.96 -16.44 -7.10
C ASP A 95 -5.71 -15.11 -6.91
N THR A 96 -7.04 -15.21 -6.89
CA THR A 96 -7.95 -14.09 -6.79
C THR A 96 -7.87 -13.36 -5.45
N ASN A 97 -7.37 -14.03 -4.41
CA ASN A 97 -7.15 -13.47 -3.09
C ASN A 97 -5.77 -12.79 -2.96
N LYS A 98 -4.82 -13.11 -3.85
CA LYS A 98 -3.46 -12.55 -3.82
C LYS A 98 -3.31 -11.37 -4.77
N VAL A 99 -3.87 -11.44 -5.98
CA VAL A 99 -3.65 -10.42 -7.02
C VAL A 99 -4.92 -10.00 -7.76
N GLY A 100 -4.94 -8.74 -8.17
CA GLY A 100 -6.02 -8.10 -8.90
C GLY A 100 -5.52 -6.91 -9.73
N VAL A 101 -6.44 -6.25 -10.44
CA VAL A 101 -6.15 -5.09 -11.30
C VAL A 101 -6.81 -3.80 -10.84
N SER A 102 -7.52 -3.86 -9.70
CA SER A 102 -8.26 -2.74 -9.12
C SER A 102 -8.08 -2.72 -7.61
N SER A 103 -8.42 -1.59 -6.98
CA SER A 103 -8.40 -1.42 -5.54
C SER A 103 -9.74 -0.85 -5.05
N SER A 104 -10.12 -1.25 -3.84
CA SER A 104 -11.19 -0.66 -3.04
C SER A 104 -10.65 0.22 -1.91
N PHE A 105 -9.34 0.25 -1.69
CA PHE A 105 -8.69 1.04 -0.65
C PHE A 105 -7.80 2.11 -1.27
N PHE A 106 -7.86 3.30 -0.69
CA PHE A 106 -7.13 4.47 -1.16
C PHE A 106 -6.57 5.25 0.01
N GLU A 107 -5.41 5.84 -0.15
CA GLU A 107 -4.87 6.81 0.80
C GLU A 107 -5.04 8.21 0.22
N SER A 108 -5.65 9.11 0.98
CA SER A 108 -5.73 10.53 0.69
C SER A 108 -4.80 11.29 1.61
N ARG A 109 -3.99 12.20 1.05
CA ARG A 109 -3.12 13.10 1.79
C ARG A 109 -3.52 14.54 1.51
N GLY A 110 -4.03 15.23 2.52
CA GLY A 110 -4.34 16.66 2.47
C GLY A 110 -3.26 17.47 3.19
N ARG A 111 -2.91 18.62 2.64
CA ARG A 111 -2.02 19.59 3.31
C ARG A 111 -2.71 20.93 3.37
N LEU A 112 -2.95 21.43 4.58
CA LEU A 112 -3.51 22.74 4.84
C LEU A 112 -2.41 23.65 5.37
N ARG A 113 -2.36 24.90 4.89
CA ARG A 113 -1.45 25.92 5.40
C ARG A 113 -2.24 27.13 5.87
N LEU A 114 -2.00 27.56 7.09
CA LEU A 114 -2.53 28.79 7.67
C LEU A 114 -1.38 29.58 8.28
N GLY A 115 -0.95 30.65 7.59
CA GLY A 115 0.27 31.38 7.96
C GLY A 115 1.50 30.45 7.95
N GLN A 116 2.15 30.32 9.10
CA GLN A 116 3.31 29.43 9.31
C GLN A 116 2.91 28.01 9.76
N ILE A 117 1.63 27.75 10.04
CA ILE A 117 1.17 26.43 10.48
C ILE A 117 0.85 25.60 9.24
N VAL A 118 1.47 24.44 9.13
CA VAL A 118 1.12 23.42 8.13
C VAL A 118 0.48 22.24 8.86
N VAL A 119 -0.68 21.82 8.41
CA VAL A 119 -1.35 20.60 8.89
C VAL A 119 -1.37 19.61 7.74
N GLU A 120 -0.81 18.43 7.98
CA GLU A 120 -0.94 17.29 7.07
C GLU A 120 -1.97 16.31 7.62
N GLU A 121 -2.91 15.92 6.78
CA GLU A 121 -3.92 14.92 7.09
C GLU A 121 -3.74 13.72 6.17
N ARG A 122 -3.57 12.53 6.74
CA ARG A 122 -3.55 11.26 6.03
C ARG A 122 -4.82 10.48 6.36
N SER A 123 -5.61 10.13 5.34
CA SER A 123 -6.84 9.37 5.50
C SER A 123 -6.80 8.08 4.69
N VAL A 124 -7.14 6.96 5.31
CA VAL A 124 -7.36 5.68 4.62
C VAL A 124 -8.85 5.57 4.29
N LEU A 125 -9.16 5.40 3.02
CA LEU A 125 -10.50 5.37 2.48
C LEU A 125 -10.83 3.98 1.95
N GLN A 126 -12.06 3.54 2.14
CA GLN A 126 -12.64 2.36 1.51
C GLN A 126 -13.77 2.78 0.58
N ARG A 127 -13.72 2.31 -0.67
CA ARG A 127 -14.73 2.52 -1.70
C ARG A 127 -15.51 1.23 -1.91
N ALA A 128 -16.83 1.31 -1.74
CA ALA A 128 -17.78 0.27 -2.11
C ALA A 128 -18.77 0.84 -3.14
N GLY A 129 -18.51 0.60 -4.42
CA GLY A 129 -19.23 1.25 -5.51
C GLY A 129 -19.01 2.77 -5.49
N LEU A 130 -20.10 3.54 -5.42
CA LEU A 130 -20.05 5.00 -5.31
C LEU A 130 -19.89 5.50 -3.87
N LYS A 131 -20.02 4.63 -2.87
CA LYS A 131 -19.86 4.99 -1.46
C LYS A 131 -18.39 4.98 -1.08
N VAL A 132 -17.91 6.09 -0.53
CA VAL A 132 -16.55 6.21 0.02
C VAL A 132 -16.63 6.49 1.51
N THR A 133 -15.95 5.68 2.31
CA THR A 133 -15.92 5.79 3.77
C THR A 133 -14.47 5.99 4.22
N ALA A 134 -14.23 6.96 5.09
CA ALA A 134 -12.92 7.08 5.76
C ALA A 134 -12.84 6.08 6.93
N LEU A 135 -11.90 5.15 6.85
CA LEU A 135 -11.64 4.15 7.89
C LEU A 135 -10.74 4.71 9.00
N GLN A 136 -9.75 5.50 8.61
CA GLN A 136 -8.79 6.10 9.53
C GLN A 136 -8.43 7.51 9.06
N ARG A 137 -8.22 8.41 10.01
CA ARG A 137 -7.71 9.76 9.78
C ARG A 137 -6.62 10.08 10.79
N GLU A 138 -5.45 10.43 10.31
CA GLU A 138 -4.30 10.87 11.10
C GLU A 138 -3.99 12.33 10.73
N ARG A 139 -3.79 13.19 11.72
CA ARG A 139 -3.42 14.60 11.53
C ARG A 139 -2.09 14.86 12.21
N GLY A 140 -1.15 15.41 11.47
CA GLY A 140 0.13 15.92 11.96
C GLY A 140 0.21 17.43 11.75
N VAL A 141 0.63 18.16 12.78
CA VAL A 141 0.96 19.58 12.65
C VAL A 141 2.46 19.68 12.43
N ILE A 142 2.87 20.28 11.31
CA ILE A 142 4.24 20.65 11.01
C ILE A 142 4.30 22.17 11.12
N GLU A 143 5.05 22.70 12.07
CA GLU A 143 5.40 24.11 12.07
C GLU A 143 6.32 24.37 10.86
N ALA A 144 5.94 25.26 9.95
CA ALA A 144 6.77 25.54 8.79
C ALA A 144 8.07 26.24 9.24
N PRO A 145 9.22 25.91 8.64
CA PRO A 145 10.46 26.63 8.93
C PRO A 145 10.29 28.11 8.63
N LEU A 146 10.80 28.97 9.52
CA LEU A 146 10.82 30.42 9.33
C LEU A 146 11.50 30.77 7.98
N PRO A 147 10.97 31.73 7.21
CA PRO A 147 11.67 32.29 6.05
C PRO A 147 13.05 32.80 6.50
N GLY A 148 14.13 32.20 6.02
CA GLY A 148 15.51 32.55 6.38
C GLY A 148 16.26 31.57 7.28
N SER A 149 15.63 30.46 7.71
CA SER A 149 16.35 29.40 8.45
C SER A 149 17.01 28.38 7.50
N THR A 150 18.29 28.57 7.22
CA THR A 150 19.14 27.51 6.66
C THR A 150 19.36 26.45 7.74
N LEU A 151 18.87 25.23 7.54
CA LEU A 151 19.29 24.07 8.34
C LEU A 151 20.80 23.87 8.11
N PRO A 152 21.65 23.78 9.16
CA PRO A 152 23.04 23.41 8.97
C PRO A 152 23.10 21.96 8.46
N ALA A 153 23.91 21.75 7.42
CA ALA A 153 24.16 20.43 6.85
C ALA A 153 24.70 19.47 7.93
N ARG A 154 24.14 18.27 7.97
CA ARG A 154 24.70 17.11 8.68
C ARG A 154 24.89 15.99 7.68
#